data_AF-A0A6N9TT97-F1
#
_entry.id   AF-A0A6N9TT97-F1
#
_cell.length_a   1.000
_cell.length_b   1.000
_cell.length_c   1.000
_cell.angle_alpha   90.00
_cell.angle_beta   90.00
_cell.angle_gamma   90.00
#
_symmetry.space_group_name_H-M   'P 1'
#
loop_
_entity.id
_entity.type
_entity.pdbx_description
1 polymer ?
#
loop_
_entity_poly.entity_id
_entity_poly.type
_entity_poly.pdbx_seq_one_letter_code
_entity_poly.pdbx_strand_id
1 'polypeptide(L)'
;LAGTDENRARDLQEAWCDPSVDAVLCARGGYGAHRTVDLLDWSAIRAAGPKVFVGYSDITVLHEALALRAGFSTLHGPMVATEVFLKDAATQDALRATLFAPESVRTLGLD
;
A
#
# COMPACT_ATOMS: atom_id res chain seq x y z
N LEU A 1 6.17 -13.41 10.95
CA LEU A 1 5.46 -12.11 11.01
C LEU A 1 6.42 -11.07 11.54
N ALA A 2 6.36 -9.82 11.07
CA ALA A 2 7.32 -8.77 11.39
C ALA A 2 7.14 -8.12 12.78
N GLY A 3 6.22 -8.64 13.60
CA GLY A 3 5.87 -8.11 14.92
C GLY A 3 4.52 -8.65 15.37
N THR A 4 4.02 -8.17 16.52
CA THR A 4 2.64 -8.42 16.96
C THR A 4 1.64 -7.74 16.03
N ASP A 5 0.37 -8.12 16.12
CA ASP A 5 -0.68 -7.56 15.28
C ASP A 5 -0.87 -6.06 15.58
N GLU A 6 -0.75 -5.66 16.86
CA GLU A 6 -0.85 -4.27 17.33
C GLU A 6 0.32 -3.41 16.84
N ASN A 7 1.55 -3.93 16.86
CA ASN A 7 2.70 -3.19 16.36
C ASN A 7 2.59 -2.93 14.87
N ARG A 8 2.21 -3.95 14.08
CA ARG A 8 2.03 -3.79 12.63
C ARG A 8 0.89 -2.85 12.28
N ALA A 9 -0.22 -2.88 13.04
CA ALA A 9 -1.32 -1.95 12.86
C ALA A 9 -0.90 -0.51 13.20
N ARG A 10 -0.18 -0.32 14.32
CA ARG A 10 0.34 0.98 14.73
C ARG A 10 1.30 1.57 13.70
N ASP A 11 2.26 0.79 13.21
CA ASP A 11 3.23 1.26 12.21
C ASP A 11 2.52 1.75 10.93
N LEU A 12 1.48 1.04 10.48
CA LEU A 12 0.64 1.48 9.35
C LEU A 12 -0.17 2.74 9.69
N GLN A 13 -0.78 2.79 10.88
CA GLN A 13 -1.59 3.92 11.32
C GLN A 13 -0.75 5.20 11.43
N GLU A 14 0.45 5.11 11.99
CA GLU A 14 1.39 6.22 12.13
C GLU A 14 1.84 6.71 10.75
N ALA A 15 2.28 5.81 9.87
CA ALA A 15 2.65 6.18 8.50
C ALA A 15 1.49 6.80 7.71
N TRP A 16 0.25 6.32 7.92
CA TRP A 16 -0.92 6.86 7.24
C TRP A 16 -1.39 8.21 7.82
N CYS A 17 -1.27 8.43 9.11
CA CYS A 17 -1.70 9.69 9.73
C CYS A 17 -0.62 10.77 9.73
N ASP A 18 0.63 10.43 9.41
CA ASP A 18 1.70 11.41 9.26
C ASP A 18 1.47 12.30 8.01
N PRO A 19 1.33 13.63 8.17
CA PRO A 19 1.14 14.54 7.04
C PRO A 19 2.39 14.70 6.15
N SER A 20 3.57 14.26 6.61
CA SER A 20 4.82 14.27 5.82
C SER A 20 5.00 13.04 4.94
N VAL A 21 4.13 12.03 5.07
CA VAL A 21 4.18 10.79 4.28
C VAL A 21 3.22 10.87 3.10
N ASP A 22 3.73 10.82 1.87
CA ASP A 22 2.90 10.79 0.66
C ASP A 22 2.51 9.37 0.22
N ALA A 23 3.30 8.37 0.61
CA ALA A 23 3.16 7.00 0.15
C ALA A 23 3.55 5.96 1.21
N VAL A 24 2.79 4.86 1.27
CA VAL A 24 3.09 3.66 2.04
C VAL A 24 3.35 2.52 1.07
N LEU A 25 4.60 2.03 1.04
CA LEU A 25 5.02 0.92 0.19
C LEU A 25 5.20 -0.34 1.04
N CYS A 26 4.43 -1.39 0.78
CA CYS A 26 4.57 -2.64 1.52
C CYS A 26 5.91 -3.31 1.18
N ALA A 27 6.67 -3.67 2.22
CA ALA A 27 7.95 -4.33 2.06
C ALA A 27 7.80 -5.74 1.45
N ARG A 28 6.85 -6.52 1.94
CA ARG A 28 6.53 -7.87 1.47
C ARG A 28 5.16 -8.32 1.96
N GLY A 29 4.63 -9.35 1.32
CA GLY A 29 3.44 -10.06 1.78
C GLY A 29 3.81 -11.21 2.71
N GLY A 30 2.90 -12.17 2.84
CA GLY A 30 3.06 -13.34 3.68
C GLY A 30 1.70 -13.86 4.11
N TYR A 31 1.45 -13.81 5.41
CA TYR A 31 0.15 -14.13 5.99
C TYR A 31 -0.04 -13.33 7.26
N GLY A 32 -1.17 -12.65 7.42
CA GLY A 32 -1.56 -11.99 8.66
C GLY A 32 -1.85 -10.50 8.55
N ALA A 33 -1.86 -9.92 7.35
CA ALA A 33 -2.34 -8.56 7.15
C ALA A 33 -3.81 -8.38 7.59
N HIS A 34 -4.65 -9.41 7.42
CA HIS A 34 -6.05 -9.37 7.85
C HIS A 34 -6.22 -9.12 9.36
N ARG A 35 -5.24 -9.55 10.18
CA ARG A 35 -5.28 -9.42 11.64
C ARG A 35 -5.09 -7.98 12.11
N THR A 36 -4.61 -7.08 11.26
CA THR A 36 -4.40 -5.67 11.62
C THR A 36 -5.61 -4.81 11.30
N VAL A 37 -6.52 -5.27 10.44
CA VAL A 37 -7.64 -4.47 9.90
C VAL A 37 -8.55 -3.91 10.99
N ASP A 38 -8.88 -4.73 11.99
CA ASP A 38 -9.76 -4.32 13.09
C ASP A 38 -9.05 -3.57 14.22
N LEU A 39 -7.71 -3.42 14.12
CA LEU A 39 -6.90 -2.65 15.07
C LEU A 39 -6.65 -1.21 14.60
N LEU A 40 -6.97 -0.89 13.35
CA LEU A 40 -6.79 0.44 12.77
C LEU A 40 -7.94 1.38 13.14
N ASP A 41 -7.62 2.64 13.42
CA ASP A 41 -8.60 3.72 13.55
C ASP A 41 -8.97 4.24 12.15
N TRP A 42 -10.00 3.64 11.57
CA TRP A 42 -10.52 4.02 10.27
C TRP A 42 -11.08 5.45 10.22
N SER A 43 -11.46 6.04 11.36
CA SER A 43 -11.90 7.44 11.39
C SER A 43 -10.72 8.40 11.21
N ALA A 44 -9.60 8.11 11.87
CA ALA A 44 -8.35 8.84 11.69
C ALA A 44 -7.77 8.67 10.27
N ILE A 45 -7.78 7.44 9.74
CA ILE A 45 -7.35 7.17 8.34
C ILE A 45 -8.16 8.00 7.35
N ARG A 46 -9.49 8.06 7.50
CA ARG A 46 -10.33 8.89 6.63
C ARG A 46 -10.04 10.39 6.78
N ALA A 47 -9.83 10.85 8.01
CA ALA A 47 -9.53 12.26 8.29
C ALA A 47 -8.17 12.69 7.72
N ALA A 48 -7.19 11.79 7.69
CA ALA A 48 -5.87 12.03 7.10
C ALA A 48 -5.89 12.13 5.56
N GLY A 49 -6.96 11.64 4.91
CA GLY A 49 -7.12 11.67 3.46
C GLY A 49 -6.41 10.52 2.72
N PRO A 50 -6.59 10.45 1.38
CA PRO A 50 -5.99 9.40 0.56
C PRO A 50 -4.47 9.59 0.44
N LYS A 51 -3.73 8.48 0.47
CA LYS A 51 -2.29 8.40 0.19
C LYS A 51 -2.02 7.29 -0.81
N VAL A 52 -0.85 7.32 -1.45
CA VAL A 52 -0.41 6.19 -2.26
C VAL A 52 -0.21 4.97 -1.36
N PHE A 53 -0.81 3.84 -1.73
CA PHE A 53 -0.60 2.56 -1.07
C PHE A 53 -0.26 1.50 -2.12
N VAL A 54 0.90 0.86 -1.99
CA VAL A 54 1.40 -0.12 -2.96
C VAL A 54 1.69 -1.46 -2.28
N GLY A 55 1.12 -2.53 -2.82
CA GLY A 55 1.43 -3.89 -2.42
C GLY A 55 0.70 -4.92 -3.27
N TYR A 56 0.93 -6.21 -2.96
CA TYR A 56 0.22 -7.32 -3.59
C TYR A 56 0.14 -8.53 -2.62
N SER A 57 -0.49 -9.63 -3.06
CA SER A 57 -0.59 -10.88 -2.28
C SER A 57 -1.39 -10.71 -0.98
N ASP A 58 -0.88 -11.11 0.20
CA ASP A 58 -1.54 -10.96 1.51
C ASP A 58 -2.01 -9.52 1.81
N ILE A 59 -1.37 -8.52 1.18
CA ILE A 59 -1.73 -7.11 1.28
C ILE A 59 -3.11 -6.80 0.64
N THR A 60 -3.66 -7.69 -0.18
CA THR A 60 -5.01 -7.56 -0.80
C THR A 60 -6.09 -7.21 0.23
N VAL A 61 -6.02 -7.76 1.44
CA VAL A 61 -6.98 -7.42 2.50
C VAL A 61 -6.92 -5.94 2.94
N LEU A 62 -5.74 -5.31 2.90
CA LEU A 62 -5.58 -3.89 3.19
C LEU A 62 -6.05 -3.02 2.02
N HIS A 63 -5.84 -3.46 0.77
CA HIS A 63 -6.42 -2.82 -0.41
C HIS A 63 -7.95 -2.74 -0.30
N GLU A 64 -8.59 -3.88 0.01
CA GLU A 64 -10.04 -3.96 0.21
C GLU A 64 -10.50 -3.12 1.41
N ALA A 65 -9.77 -3.15 2.54
CA ALA A 65 -10.15 -2.39 3.71
C ALA A 65 -10.07 -0.87 3.47
N LEU A 66 -9.03 -0.37 2.77
CA LEU A 66 -8.91 1.03 2.37
C LEU A 66 -10.05 1.45 1.42
N ALA A 67 -10.41 0.59 0.46
CA ALA A 67 -11.52 0.85 -0.44
C ALA A 67 -12.86 0.90 0.30
N LEU A 68 -13.17 -0.14 1.09
CA LEU A 68 -14.49 -0.32 1.72
C LEU A 68 -14.70 0.57 2.95
N ARG A 69 -13.65 0.82 3.75
CA ARG A 69 -13.76 1.56 5.02
C ARG A 69 -13.33 3.02 4.91
N ALA A 70 -12.51 3.38 3.93
CA ALA A 70 -12.05 4.75 3.73
C ALA A 70 -12.45 5.37 2.37
N GLY A 71 -12.90 4.57 1.41
CA GLY A 71 -13.25 5.06 0.07
C GLY A 71 -12.04 5.42 -0.79
N PHE A 72 -10.86 4.87 -0.46
CA PHE A 72 -9.61 5.22 -1.14
C PHE A 72 -9.19 4.17 -2.16
N SER A 73 -8.84 4.61 -3.36
CA SER A 73 -8.19 3.78 -4.36
C SER A 73 -6.73 3.53 -3.98
N THR A 74 -6.22 2.36 -4.34
CA THR A 74 -4.85 1.92 -4.04
C THR A 74 -4.23 1.25 -5.26
N LEU A 75 -2.92 1.03 -5.24
CA LEU A 75 -2.18 0.45 -6.37
C LEU A 75 -1.78 -0.99 -6.04
N HIS A 76 -2.37 -1.96 -6.75
CA HIS A 76 -1.87 -3.33 -6.72
C HIS A 76 -0.56 -3.39 -7.51
N GLY A 77 0.57 -3.55 -6.81
CA GLY A 77 1.89 -3.33 -7.39
C GLY A 77 3.02 -4.01 -6.62
N PRO A 78 4.26 -3.94 -7.13
CA PRO A 78 5.38 -4.69 -6.59
C PRO A 78 5.76 -4.21 -5.18
N MET A 79 6.24 -5.13 -4.35
CA MET A 79 6.66 -4.87 -2.98
C MET A 79 8.19 -4.77 -2.87
N VAL A 80 8.67 -3.76 -2.15
CA VAL A 80 10.06 -3.26 -2.27
C VAL A 80 11.14 -4.19 -1.72
N ALA A 81 10.79 -5.16 -0.86
CA ALA A 81 11.72 -6.14 -0.30
C ALA A 81 11.54 -7.55 -0.89
N THR A 82 10.87 -7.66 -2.05
CA THR A 82 10.74 -8.94 -2.77
C THR A 82 11.90 -9.13 -3.74
N GLU A 83 12.32 -10.38 -3.94
CA GLU A 83 13.43 -10.70 -4.85
C GLU A 83 13.18 -10.18 -6.28
N VAL A 84 11.93 -10.26 -6.75
CA VAL A 84 11.52 -9.72 -8.06
C VAL A 84 11.83 -8.22 -8.15
N PHE A 85 11.37 -7.43 -7.18
CA PHE A 85 11.63 -5.99 -7.20
C PHE A 85 13.12 -5.67 -7.08
N LEU A 86 13.87 -6.41 -6.26
CA LEU A 86 15.30 -6.16 -6.04
C LEU A 86 16.18 -6.50 -7.26
N LYS A 87 15.72 -7.39 -8.16
CA LYS A 87 16.52 -7.89 -9.28
C LYS A 87 16.03 -7.42 -10.66
N ASP A 88 14.82 -6.88 -10.76
CA ASP A 88 14.24 -6.47 -12.05
C ASP A 88 14.12 -4.94 -12.17
N ALA A 89 15.05 -4.35 -12.92
CA ALA A 89 15.07 -2.91 -13.19
C ALA A 89 13.79 -2.44 -13.92
N ALA A 90 13.23 -3.27 -14.79
CA ALA A 90 11.99 -2.92 -15.50
C ALA A 90 10.81 -2.73 -14.54
N THR A 91 10.67 -3.60 -13.53
CA THR A 91 9.68 -3.45 -12.46
C THR A 91 9.93 -2.19 -11.62
N GLN A 92 11.19 -1.88 -11.29
CA GLN A 92 11.54 -0.66 -10.54
C GLN A 92 11.17 0.60 -11.32
N ASP A 93 11.54 0.65 -12.60
CA ASP A 93 11.25 1.77 -13.50
C ASP A 93 9.75 1.93 -13.73
N ALA A 94 9.01 0.83 -13.88
CA ALA A 94 7.56 0.85 -14.02
C ALA A 94 6.85 1.40 -12.77
N LEU A 95 7.27 0.97 -11.56
CA LEU A 95 6.74 1.53 -10.32
C LEU A 95 7.08 3.02 -10.22
N ARG A 96 8.33 3.40 -10.48
CA ARG A 96 8.77 4.81 -10.44
C ARG A 96 7.97 5.66 -11.42
N ALA A 97 7.81 5.22 -12.66
CA ALA A 97 7.03 5.93 -13.67
C ALA A 97 5.56 6.06 -13.23
N THR A 98 4.97 5.00 -12.69
CA THR A 98 3.59 5.03 -12.17
C THR A 98 3.42 6.06 -11.05
N LEU A 99 4.41 6.22 -10.17
CA LEU A 99 4.33 7.12 -9.02
C LEU A 99 4.67 8.59 -9.34
N PHE A 100 5.59 8.82 -10.28
CA PHE A 100 6.15 10.16 -10.51
C PHE A 100 5.83 10.75 -11.89
N ALA A 101 5.42 9.92 -12.85
CA ALA A 101 5.04 10.33 -14.21
C ALA A 101 3.90 9.43 -14.75
N PRO A 102 2.76 9.31 -14.06
CA PRO A 102 1.69 8.37 -14.40
C PRO A 102 1.13 8.55 -15.83
N GLU A 103 1.23 9.75 -16.40
CA GLU A 103 0.88 10.04 -17.80
C GLU A 103 1.79 9.37 -18.83
N SER A 104 2.98 8.92 -18.42
CA SER A 104 3.95 8.20 -19.26
C SER A 104 3.73 6.69 -19.28
N VAL A 105 2.95 6.15 -18.33
CA VAL A 105 2.68 4.72 -18.27
C VAL A 105 1.42 4.36 -19.06
N ARG A 106 1.36 3.13 -19.54
CA ARG A 106 0.19 2.64 -20.27
C ARG A 106 -1.02 2.60 -19.33
N THR A 107 -2.02 3.42 -19.61
CA THR A 107 -3.36 3.28 -19.03
C THR A 107 -4.05 2.06 -19.65
N LEU A 108 -4.52 1.13 -18.83
CA LEU A 108 -5.28 -0.04 -19.27
C LEU A 108 -6.78 0.24 -19.07
N GLY A 109 -7.52 0.45 -20.17
CA GLY A 109 -8.97 0.71 -20.23
C GLY A 109 -9.31 2.16 -20.62
N LEU A 110 -10.42 2.47 -21.29
CA LEU A 110 -11.41 1.66 -22.02
C LEU A 110 -11.75 2.45 -23.31
N ASP A 111 -11.16 2.09 -24.44
CA ASP A 111 -11.86 2.31 -25.71
C ASP A 111 -13.06 1.35 -25.77
#